data_AF-A0A6B2TLE2-F1
#
_entry.id   AF-A0A6B2TLE2-F1
#
_cell.length_a   1.000
_cell.length_b   1.000
_cell.length_c   1.000
_cell.angle_alpha   90.00
_cell.angle_beta   90.00
_cell.angle_gamma   90.00
#
_symmetry.space_group_name_H-M   'P 1'
#
loop_
_entity.id
_entity.type
_entity.pdbx_description
1 polymer ?
#
loop_
_entity_poly.entity_id
_entity_poly.type
_entity_poly.pdbx_seq_one_letter_code
_entity_poly.pdbx_strand_id
1 'polypeptide(L)' 'MREILGRRRRLLSWRIGRKPGRSAGQLGAALTFATAWRWPVLPGVGLDRRDGTRCACPDPDCAVPGAHPLDPGLL' A
#
# COMPACT_ATOMS: atom_id res chain seq x y z
N MET A 1 19.37 -14.11 19.07
CA MET A 1 17.91 -13.91 18.95
C MET A 1 17.64 -12.41 19.00
N ARG A 2 17.56 -11.74 17.85
CA ARG A 2 17.27 -10.30 17.78
C ARG A 2 15.98 -10.13 16.99
N GLU A 3 15.03 -9.49 17.64
CA GLU A 3 13.63 -9.32 17.25
C GLU A 3 13.40 -8.56 15.93
N ILE A 4 12.57 -9.13 15.04
CA ILE A 4 11.97 -8.44 13.88
C ILE A 4 10.48 -8.15 14.16
N LEU A 5 10.15 -7.77 15.40
CA LEU A 5 8.75 -7.52 15.79
C LEU A 5 8.24 -6.14 15.32
N GLY A 6 9.14 -5.15 15.19
CA GLY A 6 8.76 -3.79 14.76
C GLY A 6 8.41 -3.65 13.28
N ARG A 7 9.11 -4.37 12.40
CA ARG A 7 8.96 -4.24 10.93
C ARG A 7 7.68 -4.92 10.42
N ARG A 8 7.33 -6.10 10.96
CA ARG A 8 6.04 -6.77 10.65
C ARG A 8 4.85 -5.97 11.15
N ARG A 9 4.96 -5.34 12.32
CA ARG A 9 3.86 -4.57 12.90
C ARG A 9 3.53 -3.31 12.07
N ARG A 10 4.53 -2.68 11.44
CA ARG A 10 4.32 -1.55 10.50
C ARG A 10 3.58 -1.96 9.22
N LEU A 11 3.89 -3.13 8.65
CA LEU A 11 3.17 -3.63 7.46
C LEU A 11 1.69 -3.96 7.77
N LEU A 12 1.43 -4.46 8.98
CA LEU A 12 0.06 -4.73 9.43
C LEU A 12 -0.70 -3.44 9.75
N SER A 13 -0.08 -2.45 10.39
CA SER A 13 -0.72 -1.15 10.65
C SER A 13 -1.00 -0.36 9.35
N TRP A 14 -0.16 -0.53 8.32
CA TRP A 14 -0.45 -0.04 6.96
C TRP A 14 -1.68 -0.70 6.33
N ARG A 15 -1.90 -1.99 6.59
CA ARG A 15 -3.13 -2.68 6.15
C ARG A 15 -4.36 -2.22 6.92
N ILE A 16 -4.22 -1.94 8.21
CA ILE A 16 -5.33 -1.59 9.12
C ILE A 16 -5.73 -0.11 9.00
N GLY A 17 -4.84 0.77 8.53
CA GLY A 17 -5.20 2.17 8.29
C GLY A 17 -6.31 2.35 7.24
N ARG A 18 -6.50 1.41 6.31
CA ARG A 18 -7.39 1.60 5.15
C ARG A 18 -8.79 2.10 5.54
N LYS A 19 -9.13 3.30 5.03
CA LYS A 19 -10.49 3.85 4.97
C LYS A 19 -11.44 2.72 4.55
N PRO A 20 -12.63 2.55 5.15
CA PRO A 20 -13.57 1.47 4.88
C PRO A 20 -14.23 1.53 3.47
N GLY A 21 -13.64 2.25 2.52
CA GLY A 21 -14.16 2.50 1.18
C GLY A 21 -13.44 1.77 0.03
N ARG A 22 -12.59 0.76 0.29
CA ARG A 22 -12.22 -0.16 -0.82
C ARG A 22 -13.41 -1.06 -1.07
N SER A 23 -14.25 -0.68 -2.05
CA SER A 23 -15.42 -1.47 -2.44
C SER A 23 -14.97 -2.91 -2.75
N ALA A 24 -15.81 -3.90 -2.42
CA ALA A 24 -15.55 -5.30 -2.73
C ALA A 24 -15.17 -5.53 -4.21
N GLY A 25 -15.63 -4.65 -5.11
CA GLY A 25 -15.28 -4.66 -6.53
C GLY A 25 -13.79 -4.43 -6.82
N GLN A 26 -13.10 -3.57 -6.07
CA GLN A 26 -11.65 -3.36 -6.26
C GLN A 26 -10.84 -4.59 -5.84
N LEU A 27 -11.27 -5.30 -4.80
CA LEU A 27 -10.63 -6.56 -4.37
C LEU A 27 -10.90 -7.68 -5.37
N GLY A 28 -12.13 -7.78 -5.89
CA GLY A 28 -12.47 -8.73 -6.94
C GLY A 28 -11.67 -8.51 -8.23
N ALA A 29 -11.55 -7.26 -8.68
CA ALA A 29 -10.73 -6.93 -9.85
C ALA A 29 -9.26 -7.29 -9.64
N ALA A 30 -8.69 -6.94 -8.48
CA ALA A 30 -7.32 -7.30 -8.14
C ALA A 30 -7.10 -8.82 -8.15
N LEU A 31 -8.07 -9.60 -7.64
CA LEU A 31 -8.01 -11.06 -7.67
C LEU A 31 -8.01 -11.58 -9.10
N THR A 32 -8.93 -11.13 -9.96
CA THR A 32 -9.00 -11.54 -11.37
C THR A 32 -7.71 -11.23 -12.13
N PHE A 33 -7.18 -10.01 -11.99
CA PHE A 33 -5.94 -9.62 -12.67
C PHE A 33 -4.75 -10.48 -12.23
N ALA A 34 -4.65 -10.78 -10.94
CA ALA A 34 -3.57 -11.58 -10.40
C ALA A 34 -3.69 -13.07 -10.77
N THR A 35 -4.88 -13.66 -10.74
CA THR A 35 -5.05 -15.12 -10.89
C THR A 35 -5.39 -15.54 -12.31
N ALA A 36 -6.34 -14.86 -12.96
CA ALA A 36 -6.78 -15.22 -14.31
C ALA A 36 -5.78 -14.70 -15.36
N TRP A 37 -5.28 -13.48 -15.19
CA TRP A 37 -4.41 -12.84 -16.19
C TRP A 37 -2.93 -12.90 -15.83
N ARG A 38 -2.61 -13.26 -14.59
CA ARG A 38 -1.24 -13.36 -14.05
C ARG A 38 -0.45 -12.05 -14.19
N TRP A 39 -1.14 -10.93 -14.14
CA TRP A 39 -0.49 -9.63 -14.15
C TRP A 39 0.04 -9.30 -12.75
N PRO A 40 1.19 -8.62 -12.63
CA PRO A 40 1.64 -8.07 -11.36
C PRO A 40 0.62 -7.04 -10.84
N VAL A 41 0.01 -7.31 -9.68
CA VAL A 41 -0.91 -6.39 -9.01
C VAL A 41 -0.25 -5.86 -7.75
N LEU A 42 -0.02 -4.55 -7.70
CA LEU A 42 0.57 -3.87 -6.56
C LEU A 42 -0.47 -2.97 -5.88
N PRO A 43 -0.48 -2.88 -4.54
CA PRO A 43 -1.34 -1.91 -3.87
C PRO A 43 -0.85 -0.49 -4.19
N GLY A 44 -1.74 0.40 -4.63
CA GLY A 44 -1.43 1.84 -4.71
C GLY A 44 -1.12 2.45 -3.35
N VAL A 45 -0.18 3.40 -3.31
CA VAL A 45 0.03 4.29 -2.16
C VAL A 45 -1.09 5.31 -2.13
N GLY A 46 -1.64 5.60 -0.96
CA GLY A 46 -2.61 6.68 -0.78
C GLY A 46 -1.97 7.92 -0.18
N LEU A 47 -2.77 8.94 0.06
CA LEU A 47 -2.37 10.08 0.88
C LEU A 47 -2.19 9.63 2.34
N ASP A 48 -1.27 10.28 3.05
CA ASP A 48 -1.09 10.09 4.47
C ASP A 48 -2.39 10.43 5.21
N ARG A 49 -2.64 9.73 6.32
CA ARG A 49 -3.90 9.83 7.04
C ARG A 49 -3.94 10.99 8.03
N ARG A 50 -2.78 11.39 8.50
CA ARG A 50 -2.61 12.51 9.43
C ARG A 50 -2.46 13.79 8.64
N ASP A 51 -1.79 13.72 7.51
CA ASP A 51 -1.60 14.82 6.58
C ASP A 51 -2.07 14.42 5.18
N GLY A 52 -3.30 14.79 4.85
CA GLY A 52 -3.93 14.47 3.57
C GLY A 52 -3.25 15.09 2.35
N THR A 53 -2.18 15.87 2.52
CA THR A 53 -1.38 16.43 1.42
C THR A 53 -0.11 15.64 1.15
N ARG A 54 0.38 14.87 2.13
CA ARG A 54 1.62 14.10 2.00
C ARG A 54 1.34 12.70 1.48
N CYS A 55 2.34 12.14 0.79
CA CYS A 55 2.27 10.75 0.40
C CYS A 55 2.40 9.83 1.62
N ALA A 56 1.69 8.71 1.65
CA ALA A 56 1.88 7.70 2.69
C ALA A 56 3.14 6.84 2.48
N CYS A 57 3.90 7.01 1.39
CA CYS A 57 5.10 6.23 1.08
C CYS A 57 6.27 6.53 2.06
N PRO A 58 7.31 5.68 2.10
CA PRO A 58 8.48 5.94 2.93
C PRO A 58 9.37 7.12 2.46
N ASP A 59 9.19 7.61 1.23
CA ASP A 59 9.90 8.78 0.71
C ASP A 59 9.34 10.08 1.30
N PRO A 60 10.13 10.85 2.09
CA PRO A 60 9.67 12.08 2.73
C PRO A 60 9.44 13.24 1.75
N ASP A 61 10.05 13.19 0.55
CA ASP A 61 10.08 14.23 -0.47
C ASP A 61 9.32 13.81 -1.75
N CYS A 62 8.41 12.86 -1.62
CA CYS A 62 7.64 12.30 -2.73
C CYS A 62 6.94 13.38 -3.58
N ALA A 63 7.30 13.45 -4.86
CA ALA A 63 6.79 14.46 -5.78
C ALA A 63 5.36 14.20 -6.28
N VAL A 64 4.82 12.99 -6.08
CA VAL A 64 3.50 12.56 -6.62
C VAL A 64 2.63 11.89 -5.55
N PRO A 65 2.11 12.65 -4.55
CA PRO A 65 1.39 12.08 -3.41
C PRO A 65 0.23 11.16 -3.78
N GLY A 66 0.32 9.89 -3.39
CA GLY A 66 -0.73 8.88 -3.58
C GLY A 66 -1.01 8.48 -5.04
N ALA A 67 -0.21 8.96 -6.00
CA ALA A 67 -0.40 8.70 -7.43
C ALA A 67 0.58 7.64 -7.98
N HIS A 68 1.04 6.72 -7.13
CA HIS A 68 1.98 5.67 -7.53
C HIS A 68 1.71 4.33 -6.81
N PRO A 69 2.13 3.21 -7.40
CA PRO A 69 2.18 1.93 -6.72
C PRO A 69 3.03 2.02 -5.45
N LEU A 70 2.71 1.20 -4.46
CA LEU A 70 3.64 0.94 -3.37
C LEU A 70 4.83 0.22 -3.97
N ASP A 71 5.85 0.98 -4.34
CA ASP A 71 7.14 0.44 -4.70
C ASP A 71 7.70 -0.21 -3.42
N PRO A 72 7.86 -1.54 -3.38
CA PRO A 72 8.38 -2.21 -2.21
C PRO A 72 9.86 -1.87 -1.95
N GLY A 73 10.52 -1.08 -2.82
CA GLY A 73 11.96 -0.92 -2.82
C GLY A 73 12.55 -2.27 -3.18
N LEU A 74 12.67 -2.53 -4.48
CA LEU A 74 13.41 -3.69 -4.94
C LEU A 74 14.85 -3.55 -4.43
N LEU A 75 15.19 -4.33 -3.40
CA LEU A 75 16.56 -4.65 -3.00
C LEU A 75 17.28 -5.33 -4.17
#